data_AF-A0A149VVT5-F1
#
_entry.id   AF-A0A149VVT5-F1
#
_cell.length_a   1.000
_cell.length_b   1.000
_cell.length_c   1.000
_cell.angle_alpha   90.00
_cell.angle_beta   90.00
_cell.angle_gamma   90.00
#
_symmetry.space_group_name_H-M   'P 1'
#
loop_
_entity.id
_entity.type
_entity.pdbx_description
1 polymer ?
#
loop_
_entity_poly.entity_id
_entity_poly.type
_entity_poly.pdbx_seq_one_letter_code
_entity_poly.pdbx_strand_id
1 'polypeptide(L)'
;MGPDEFHDGYPDATTPGLNNNAYTNIMAVWVLCRALEVLELLSEVRRAELAARLGLSAEELARWDDISRKMFVPLHDEGIISQFEGYETLRELDWEGYRTRYGNIQRLDLILEGENDSTNQYKLSKQPDVLMLFYLFSADALGELFERLGYTFEYETIPRNIAYYADRSSKGSTLSQAVLGWVLARSDRQRAMDFFVQSLQSDVNDVQQGTTAEGVHLGAMAGSIDLMQRVSTGIEARGDVLHFAPELPQELERLDLSIRYRGHSLDLRLTRDALRVRGRDDAAPPISLCVEDNIYEFVSGTTRVFRLSGEAKGRFR
;
A
#
# COMPACT_ATOMS: atom_id res chain seq x y z
N MET A 1 -18.26 -1.22 0.71
CA MET A 1 -17.45 -0.45 -0.25
C MET A 1 -16.03 -0.44 0.23
N GLY A 2 -15.08 -0.84 -0.61
CA GLY A 2 -13.66 -0.59 -0.37
C GLY A 2 -13.18 0.61 -1.19
N PRO A 3 -11.86 0.76 -1.36
CA PRO A 3 -11.29 1.74 -2.28
C PRO A 3 -11.74 1.56 -3.73
N ASP A 4 -12.09 0.35 -4.18
CA ASP A 4 -12.65 0.16 -5.52
C ASP A 4 -14.10 0.69 -5.57
N GLU A 5 -14.29 1.77 -6.32
CA GLU A 5 -15.56 2.50 -6.42
C GLU A 5 -16.51 1.91 -7.47
N PHE A 6 -16.10 0.89 -8.22
CA PHE A 6 -16.94 0.26 -9.24
C PHE A 6 -17.98 -0.70 -8.69
N HIS A 7 -17.69 -1.34 -7.54
CA HIS A 7 -18.62 -2.29 -6.97
C HIS A 7 -19.42 -1.67 -5.84
N ASP A 8 -20.68 -1.34 -6.10
CA ASP A 8 -21.60 -0.75 -5.13
C ASP A 8 -22.73 -1.67 -4.66
N GLY A 9 -22.80 -2.87 -5.21
CA GLY A 9 -23.74 -3.91 -4.82
C GLY A 9 -23.41 -5.26 -5.48
N TYR A 10 -24.16 -6.29 -5.10
CA TYR A 10 -24.10 -7.58 -5.77
C TYR A 10 -24.89 -7.55 -7.10
N PRO A 11 -24.59 -8.45 -8.05
CA PRO A 11 -25.44 -8.67 -9.22
C PRO A 11 -26.92 -8.79 -8.82
N ASP A 12 -27.79 -8.07 -9.53
CA ASP A 12 -29.24 -8.07 -9.35
C ASP A 12 -29.76 -7.65 -7.94
N ALA A 13 -28.89 -7.12 -7.07
CA ALA A 13 -29.29 -6.68 -5.74
C ALA A 13 -30.16 -5.42 -5.83
N THR A 14 -31.26 -5.42 -5.08
CA THR A 14 -32.18 -4.27 -4.98
C THR A 14 -31.75 -3.24 -3.94
N THR A 15 -30.76 -3.58 -3.11
CA THR A 15 -30.18 -2.70 -2.09
C THR A 15 -28.67 -2.58 -2.30
N PRO A 16 -28.09 -1.37 -2.19
CA PRO A 16 -26.65 -1.18 -2.32
C PRO A 16 -25.92 -1.79 -1.12
N GLY A 17 -24.63 -2.07 -1.32
CA GLY A 17 -23.73 -2.55 -0.29
C GLY A 17 -23.09 -3.90 -0.65
N LEU A 18 -21.90 -4.09 -0.09
CA LEU A 18 -21.12 -5.32 -0.18
C LEU A 18 -20.75 -5.75 1.22
N ASN A 19 -20.70 -7.07 1.44
CA ASN A 19 -20.23 -7.62 2.70
C ASN A 19 -18.73 -7.84 2.64
N ASN A 20 -18.07 -7.58 3.76
CA ASN A 20 -16.72 -8.05 4.04
C ASN A 20 -15.68 -7.68 2.96
N ASN A 21 -15.64 -6.42 2.53
CA ASN A 21 -14.53 -5.95 1.70
C ASN A 21 -13.21 -6.16 2.45
N ALA A 22 -12.27 -6.88 1.86
CA ALA A 22 -11.06 -7.33 2.56
C ALA A 22 -10.19 -6.15 3.01
N TYR A 23 -10.02 -5.12 2.17
CA TYR A 23 -9.30 -3.90 2.55
C TYR A 23 -9.92 -3.27 3.80
N THR A 24 -11.24 -3.08 3.79
CA THR A 24 -11.98 -2.45 4.90
C THR A 24 -11.85 -3.26 6.18
N ASN A 25 -12.05 -4.57 6.10
CA ASN A 25 -11.99 -5.44 7.26
C ASN A 25 -10.58 -5.48 7.87
N ILE A 26 -9.53 -5.60 7.04
CA ILE A 26 -8.13 -5.62 7.53
C ILE A 26 -7.73 -4.25 8.09
N MET A 27 -8.12 -3.15 7.44
CA MET A 27 -7.85 -1.80 7.97
C MET A 27 -8.58 -1.55 9.29
N ALA A 28 -9.83 -2.02 9.44
CA ALA A 28 -10.56 -1.93 10.69
C ALA A 28 -9.85 -2.70 11.81
N VAL A 29 -9.41 -3.93 11.53
CA VAL A 29 -8.61 -4.73 12.47
C VAL A 29 -7.33 -4.00 12.86
N TRP A 30 -6.59 -3.48 11.88
CA TRP A 30 -5.35 -2.74 12.12
C TRP A 30 -5.60 -1.53 13.04
N VAL A 31 -6.63 -0.71 12.78
CA VAL A 31 -6.95 0.45 13.63
C VAL A 31 -7.29 0.01 15.07
N LEU A 32 -8.06 -1.07 15.25
CA LEU A 32 -8.39 -1.57 16.59
C LEU A 32 -7.14 -2.06 17.33
N CYS A 33 -6.22 -2.74 16.65
CA CYS A 33 -4.93 -3.15 17.25
C CYS A 33 -4.12 -1.94 17.70
N ARG A 34 -3.97 -0.94 16.82
CA ARG A 34 -3.22 0.28 17.12
C ARG A 34 -3.86 1.07 18.27
N ALA A 35 -5.19 1.12 18.36
CA ALA A 35 -5.89 1.78 19.45
C ALA A 35 -5.58 1.14 20.80
N LEU A 36 -5.59 -0.19 20.88
CA LEU A 36 -5.24 -0.95 22.08
C LEU A 36 -3.77 -0.74 22.47
N GLU A 37 -2.85 -0.84 21.51
CA GLU A 37 -1.42 -0.62 21.74
C GLU A 37 -1.12 0.81 22.22
N VAL A 38 -1.77 1.82 21.64
CA VAL A 38 -1.61 3.20 22.09
C VAL A 38 -2.02 3.35 23.56
N LEU A 39 -3.10 2.69 23.99
CA LEU A 39 -3.50 2.72 25.40
C LEU A 39 -2.45 2.05 26.30
N GLU A 40 -1.80 0.98 25.84
CA GLU A 40 -0.73 0.30 26.57
C GLU A 40 0.56 1.12 26.69
N LEU A 41 0.85 1.96 25.69
CA LEU A 41 2.01 2.85 25.68
C LEU A 41 1.87 4.06 26.62
N LEU A 42 0.65 4.42 27.00
CA LEU A 42 0.38 5.55 27.90
C LEU A 42 0.66 5.18 29.36
N SER A 43 1.13 6.16 30.14
CA SER A 43 1.17 6.00 31.59
C SER A 43 -0.24 5.78 32.14
N GLU A 44 -0.35 5.08 33.27
CA GLU A 44 -1.64 4.74 33.88
C GLU A 44 -2.55 5.97 34.06
N VAL A 45 -1.98 7.09 34.52
CA VAL A 45 -2.69 8.37 34.70
C VAL A 45 -3.21 8.90 33.36
N ARG A 46 -2.36 8.93 32.32
CA ARG A 46 -2.77 9.44 30.99
C ARG A 46 -3.81 8.55 30.32
N ARG A 47 -3.67 7.24 30.46
CA ARG A 47 -4.64 6.26 29.98
C ARG A 47 -6.00 6.46 30.65
N ALA A 48 -6.02 6.63 31.98
CA ALA A 48 -7.26 6.86 32.73
C ALA A 48 -7.94 8.18 32.35
N GLU A 49 -7.17 9.27 32.23
CA GLU A 49 -7.68 10.58 31.77
C GLU A 49 -8.29 10.49 30.36
N LEU A 50 -7.59 9.84 29.42
CA LEU A 50 -8.05 9.69 28.05
C LEU A 50 -9.30 8.82 27.96
N ALA A 51 -9.31 7.67 28.64
CA ALA A 51 -10.46 6.77 28.69
C ALA A 51 -11.69 7.48 29.27
N ALA A 52 -11.54 8.22 30.37
CA ALA A 52 -12.64 9.00 30.96
C ALA A 52 -13.14 10.09 30.01
N ARG A 53 -12.23 10.80 29.32
CA ARG A 53 -12.59 11.86 28.37
C ARG A 53 -13.35 11.33 27.15
N LEU A 54 -12.97 10.16 26.65
CA LEU A 54 -13.58 9.51 25.49
C LEU A 54 -14.79 8.63 25.86
N GLY A 55 -15.00 8.36 27.15
CA GLY A 55 -16.05 7.45 27.63
C GLY A 55 -15.76 5.97 27.33
N LEU A 56 -14.48 5.59 27.19
CA LEU A 56 -14.09 4.21 26.86
C LEU A 56 -14.32 3.29 28.05
N SER A 57 -15.09 2.23 27.83
CA SER A 57 -15.34 1.18 28.82
C SER A 57 -14.42 -0.01 28.62
N ALA A 58 -14.17 -0.79 29.69
CA ALA A 58 -13.42 -2.04 29.57
C ALA A 58 -14.10 -3.06 28.64
N GLU A 59 -15.44 -3.06 28.61
CA GLU A 59 -16.24 -3.93 27.72
C GLU A 59 -16.05 -3.57 26.24
N GLU A 60 -15.97 -2.27 25.93
CA GLU A 60 -15.70 -1.80 24.58
C GLU A 60 -14.29 -2.19 24.12
N LEU A 61 -13.28 -2.02 24.99
CA LEU A 61 -11.91 -2.46 24.69
C LEU A 61 -11.82 -3.98 24.48
N ALA A 62 -12.52 -4.76 25.32
CA ALA A 62 -12.60 -6.21 25.16
C ALA A 62 -13.28 -6.60 23.84
N ARG A 63 -14.33 -5.86 23.44
CA ARG A 63 -15.00 -6.05 22.14
C ARG A 63 -14.08 -5.71 20.97
N TRP A 64 -13.25 -4.67 21.07
CA TRP A 64 -12.27 -4.34 20.04
C TRP A 64 -11.25 -5.47 19.86
N ASP A 65 -10.73 -6.02 20.96
CA ASP A 65 -9.83 -7.17 20.91
C ASP A 65 -10.53 -8.39 20.28
N ASP A 66 -11.77 -8.69 20.66
CA ASP A 66 -12.54 -9.79 20.09
C ASP A 66 -12.76 -9.64 18.57
N ILE A 67 -13.19 -8.46 18.13
CA ILE A 67 -13.38 -8.16 16.69
C ILE A 67 -12.06 -8.33 15.94
N SER A 68 -10.96 -7.81 16.47
CA SER A 68 -9.65 -7.86 15.81
C SER A 68 -9.09 -9.28 15.63
N ARG A 69 -9.65 -10.28 16.31
CA ARG A 69 -9.26 -11.70 16.21
C ARG A 69 -10.24 -12.54 15.39
N LYS A 70 -11.43 -12.04 15.13
CA LYS A 70 -12.55 -12.78 14.53
C LYS A 70 -13.11 -12.15 13.27
N MET A 71 -12.61 -10.97 12.87
CA MET A 71 -13.04 -10.32 11.65
C MET A 71 -12.85 -11.28 10.45
N PHE A 72 -13.89 -11.41 9.65
CA PHE A 72 -13.84 -12.27 8.47
C PHE A 72 -13.02 -11.61 7.36
N VAL A 73 -12.15 -12.38 6.69
CA VAL A 73 -11.43 -11.95 5.48
C VAL A 73 -11.75 -12.96 4.39
N PRO A 74 -12.45 -12.58 3.32
CA PRO A 74 -12.80 -13.52 2.26
C PRO A 74 -11.55 -13.89 1.46
N LEU A 75 -11.34 -15.19 1.26
CA LEU A 75 -10.26 -15.76 0.46
C LEU A 75 -10.86 -16.70 -0.58
N HIS A 76 -10.27 -16.77 -1.76
CA HIS A 76 -10.62 -17.74 -2.81
C HIS A 76 -9.37 -18.27 -3.50
N ASP A 77 -9.55 -19.37 -4.24
CA ASP A 77 -8.47 -20.11 -4.88
C ASP A 77 -7.30 -20.39 -3.91
N GLU A 78 -6.08 -20.55 -4.40
CA GLU A 78 -4.89 -20.82 -3.59
C GLU A 78 -4.37 -19.55 -2.88
N GLY A 79 -5.20 -18.92 -2.04
CA GLY A 79 -4.79 -17.78 -1.20
C GLY A 79 -4.92 -16.40 -1.86
N ILE A 80 -5.78 -16.26 -2.86
CA ILE A 80 -6.18 -14.93 -3.33
C ILE A 80 -7.11 -14.31 -2.29
N ILE A 81 -6.80 -13.10 -1.86
CA ILE A 81 -7.68 -12.30 -1.01
C ILE A 81 -8.82 -11.83 -1.88
N SER A 82 -10.05 -12.27 -1.62
CA SER A 82 -11.22 -11.80 -2.36
C SER A 82 -11.47 -10.33 -2.03
N GLN A 83 -11.74 -9.50 -3.04
CA GLN A 83 -11.95 -8.06 -2.81
C GLN A 83 -13.12 -7.83 -1.85
N PHE A 84 -14.16 -8.65 -1.95
CA PHE A 84 -15.28 -8.74 -1.03
C PHE A 84 -15.87 -10.17 -1.10
N GLU A 85 -16.74 -10.50 -0.16
CA GLU A 85 -17.37 -11.83 -0.13
C GLU A 85 -18.19 -12.08 -1.40
N GLY A 86 -17.91 -13.16 -2.13
CA GLY A 86 -18.61 -13.50 -3.37
C GLY A 86 -18.01 -12.90 -4.64
N TYR A 87 -16.96 -12.08 -4.55
CA TYR A 87 -16.27 -11.50 -5.72
C TYR A 87 -15.76 -12.58 -6.70
N GLU A 88 -15.34 -13.73 -6.19
CA GLU A 88 -14.86 -14.87 -6.97
C GLU A 88 -15.91 -15.48 -7.91
N THR A 89 -17.20 -15.20 -7.66
CA THR A 89 -18.33 -15.70 -8.46
C THR A 89 -18.70 -14.77 -9.62
N LEU A 90 -18.15 -13.55 -9.65
CA LEU A 90 -18.39 -12.60 -10.73
C LEU A 90 -17.77 -13.08 -12.06
N ARG A 91 -18.30 -12.57 -13.17
CA ARG A 91 -17.84 -12.95 -14.51
C ARG A 91 -16.48 -12.32 -14.82
N GLU A 92 -15.66 -12.95 -15.64
CA GLU A 92 -14.49 -12.26 -16.19
C GLU A 92 -14.93 -11.29 -17.30
N LEU A 93 -14.24 -10.15 -17.40
CA LEU A 93 -14.42 -9.21 -18.51
C LEU A 93 -13.52 -9.60 -19.69
N ASP A 94 -14.00 -9.44 -20.92
CA ASP A 94 -13.15 -9.51 -22.12
C ASP A 94 -12.27 -8.24 -22.24
N TRP A 95 -11.21 -8.18 -21.45
CA TRP A 95 -10.32 -7.02 -21.39
C TRP A 95 -9.71 -6.66 -22.75
N GLU A 96 -9.34 -7.65 -23.56
CA GLU A 96 -8.72 -7.41 -24.87
C GLU A 96 -9.75 -6.90 -25.88
N GLY A 97 -10.95 -7.48 -25.90
CA GLY A 97 -12.05 -7.01 -26.74
C GLY A 97 -12.46 -5.57 -26.42
N TYR A 98 -12.59 -5.23 -25.13
CA TYR A 98 -12.92 -3.86 -24.71
C TYR A 98 -11.81 -2.87 -25.05
N ARG A 99 -10.53 -3.22 -24.83
CA ARG A 99 -9.39 -2.36 -25.23
C ARG A 99 -9.34 -2.15 -26.74
N THR A 100 -9.62 -3.19 -27.53
CA THR A 100 -9.64 -3.09 -29.00
C THR A 100 -10.79 -2.22 -29.49
N ARG A 101 -11.97 -2.34 -28.88
CA ARG A 101 -13.18 -1.63 -29.30
C ARG A 101 -13.19 -0.15 -28.87
N TYR A 102 -12.73 0.15 -27.67
CA TYR A 102 -12.85 1.48 -27.06
C TYR A 102 -11.53 2.24 -26.94
N GLY A 103 -10.38 1.54 -26.98
CA GLY A 103 -9.06 2.12 -26.75
C GLY A 103 -8.83 2.46 -25.28
N ASN A 104 -9.47 3.54 -24.79
CA ASN A 104 -9.43 3.93 -23.38
C ASN A 104 -10.60 3.32 -22.62
N ILE A 105 -10.30 2.48 -21.63
CA ILE A 105 -11.29 1.79 -20.79
C ILE A 105 -11.27 2.28 -19.33
N GLN A 106 -10.64 3.42 -19.04
CA GLN A 106 -10.57 3.96 -17.67
C GLN A 106 -11.95 4.21 -17.06
N ARG A 107 -12.93 4.59 -17.89
CA ARG A 107 -14.34 4.77 -17.51
C ARG A 107 -15.20 3.56 -17.91
N LEU A 108 -14.78 2.36 -17.50
CA LEU A 108 -15.54 1.12 -17.73
C LEU A 108 -16.97 1.19 -17.18
N ASP A 109 -17.20 1.94 -16.11
CA ASP A 109 -18.52 2.26 -15.58
C ASP A 109 -19.45 2.81 -16.66
N LEU A 110 -19.04 3.87 -17.35
CA LEU A 110 -19.84 4.51 -18.40
C LEU A 110 -19.96 3.64 -19.65
N ILE A 111 -18.92 2.88 -19.99
CA ILE A 111 -18.93 1.97 -21.14
C ILE A 111 -19.97 0.87 -20.92
N LEU A 112 -19.93 0.20 -19.77
CA LEU A 112 -20.87 -0.87 -19.42
C LEU A 112 -22.29 -0.34 -19.26
N GLU A 113 -22.48 0.82 -18.63
CA GLU A 113 -23.79 1.47 -18.53
C GLU A 113 -24.39 1.74 -19.93
N GLY A 114 -23.59 2.24 -20.87
CA GLY A 114 -24.01 2.45 -22.27
C GLY A 114 -24.37 1.17 -23.02
N GLU A 115 -23.92 0.02 -22.54
CA GLU A 115 -24.27 -1.31 -23.04
C GLU A 115 -25.44 -1.96 -22.28
N ASN A 116 -26.07 -1.23 -21.35
CA ASN A 116 -27.07 -1.74 -20.39
C ASN A 116 -26.52 -2.89 -19.52
N ASP A 117 -25.26 -2.80 -19.15
CA ASP A 117 -24.55 -3.71 -18.25
C ASP A 117 -24.04 -2.94 -17.02
N SER A 118 -23.41 -3.64 -16.07
CA SER A 118 -22.92 -3.07 -14.82
C SER A 118 -21.58 -3.69 -14.43
N THR A 119 -20.71 -2.85 -13.86
CA THR A 119 -19.45 -3.26 -13.23
C THR A 119 -19.65 -4.32 -12.15
N ASN A 120 -20.77 -4.29 -11.43
CA ASN A 120 -21.11 -5.27 -10.39
C ASN A 120 -21.16 -6.72 -10.89
N GLN A 121 -21.28 -6.95 -12.20
CA GLN A 121 -21.35 -8.29 -12.78
C GLN A 121 -19.98 -8.92 -13.06
N TYR A 122 -18.89 -8.18 -12.89
CA TYR A 122 -17.57 -8.57 -13.38
C TYR A 122 -16.44 -8.46 -12.36
N LYS A 123 -15.43 -9.32 -12.49
CA LYS A 123 -14.16 -9.23 -11.78
C LYS A 123 -13.28 -8.12 -12.37
N LEU A 124 -13.59 -6.87 -12.05
CA LEU A 124 -12.86 -5.69 -12.52
C LEU A 124 -12.69 -4.66 -11.40
N SER A 125 -11.77 -3.72 -11.51
CA SER A 125 -11.65 -2.63 -10.54
C SER A 125 -11.30 -1.31 -11.21
N LYS A 126 -11.82 -0.21 -10.65
CA LYS A 126 -11.46 1.15 -11.04
C LYS A 126 -10.03 1.45 -10.65
N GLN A 127 -9.69 1.05 -9.43
CA GLN A 127 -8.45 1.38 -8.76
C GLN A 127 -8.06 0.27 -7.77
N PRO A 128 -6.81 0.23 -7.32
CA PRO A 128 -6.34 -0.69 -6.28
C PRO A 128 -7.24 -0.74 -5.04
N ASP A 129 -7.70 -1.94 -4.68
CA ASP A 129 -8.44 -2.23 -3.44
C ASP A 129 -7.64 -3.21 -2.58
N VAL A 130 -7.63 -4.50 -2.92
CA VAL A 130 -6.75 -5.49 -2.27
C VAL A 130 -5.28 -5.09 -2.40
N LEU A 131 -4.88 -4.54 -3.55
CA LEU A 131 -3.51 -4.09 -3.78
C LEU A 131 -3.09 -2.95 -2.84
N MET A 132 -4.03 -2.19 -2.27
CA MET A 132 -3.70 -1.18 -1.28
C MET A 132 -3.15 -1.78 0.00
N LEU A 133 -3.52 -3.02 0.35
CA LEU A 133 -2.96 -3.71 1.53
C LEU A 133 -1.45 -3.88 1.39
N PHE A 134 -0.97 -4.29 0.21
CA PHE A 134 0.46 -4.44 -0.05
C PHE A 134 1.18 -3.09 -0.15
N TYR A 135 0.49 -2.03 -0.58
CA TYR A 135 1.05 -0.67 -0.61
C TYR A 135 1.22 -0.04 0.78
N LEU A 136 0.30 -0.34 1.71
CA LEU A 136 0.26 0.26 3.04
C LEU A 136 1.10 -0.51 4.06
N PHE A 137 1.24 -1.82 3.90
CA PHE A 137 1.87 -2.69 4.88
C PHE A 137 3.07 -3.43 4.29
N SER A 138 4.14 -3.56 5.09
CA SER A 138 5.20 -4.52 4.81
C SER A 138 4.66 -5.95 4.89
N ALA A 139 5.39 -6.90 4.32
CA ALA A 139 4.95 -8.29 4.32
C ALA A 139 4.83 -8.83 5.75
N ASP A 140 5.81 -8.51 6.61
CA ASP A 140 5.81 -8.89 8.03
C ASP A 140 4.56 -8.32 8.76
N ALA A 141 4.22 -7.05 8.53
CA ALA A 141 3.04 -6.43 9.15
C ALA A 141 1.71 -7.07 8.69
N LEU A 142 1.61 -7.48 7.42
CA LEU A 142 0.46 -8.25 6.95
C LEU A 142 0.43 -9.65 7.59
N GLY A 143 1.58 -10.31 7.70
CA GLY A 143 1.72 -11.59 8.39
C GLY A 143 1.19 -11.53 9.82
N GLU A 144 1.59 -10.51 10.58
CA GLU A 144 1.10 -10.28 11.95
C GLU A 144 -0.43 -10.05 12.02
N LEU A 145 -0.99 -9.29 11.07
CA LEU A 145 -2.44 -9.06 11.00
C LEU A 145 -3.21 -10.35 10.67
N PHE A 146 -2.73 -11.13 9.71
CA PHE A 146 -3.36 -12.42 9.35
C PHE A 146 -3.25 -13.44 10.48
N GLU A 147 -2.09 -13.53 11.14
CA GLU A 147 -1.90 -14.37 12.31
C GLU A 147 -2.85 -13.97 13.45
N ARG A 148 -2.98 -12.66 13.72
CA ARG A 148 -3.92 -12.15 14.73
C ARG A 148 -5.36 -12.57 14.44
N LEU A 149 -5.74 -12.59 13.15
CA LEU A 149 -7.05 -13.00 12.68
C LEU A 149 -7.24 -14.53 12.58
N GLY A 150 -6.19 -15.30 12.85
CA GLY A 150 -6.23 -16.77 12.79
C GLY A 150 -6.11 -17.35 11.38
N TYR A 151 -5.63 -16.58 10.40
CA TYR A 151 -5.36 -17.05 9.04
C TYR A 151 -3.87 -17.37 8.86
N THR A 152 -3.57 -18.39 8.04
CA THR A 152 -2.20 -18.62 7.58
C THR A 152 -1.87 -17.64 6.47
N PHE A 153 -0.73 -16.96 6.57
CA PHE A 153 -0.25 -16.04 5.54
C PHE A 153 1.07 -16.55 4.97
N GLU A 154 1.01 -16.99 3.72
CA GLU A 154 2.21 -17.35 2.96
C GLU A 154 2.65 -16.12 2.16
N TYR A 155 3.90 -15.68 2.32
CA TYR A 155 4.45 -14.52 1.60
C TYR A 155 4.30 -14.63 0.07
N GLU A 156 4.28 -15.86 -0.45
CA GLU A 156 4.15 -16.12 -1.88
C GLU A 156 2.72 -15.88 -2.41
N THR A 157 1.76 -15.60 -1.54
CA THR A 157 0.44 -15.10 -1.94
C THR A 157 0.47 -13.64 -2.40
N ILE A 158 1.44 -12.83 -1.91
CA ILE A 158 1.57 -11.42 -2.30
C ILE A 158 1.74 -11.26 -3.83
N PRO A 159 2.76 -11.86 -4.48
CA PRO A 159 2.93 -11.74 -5.93
C PRO A 159 1.74 -12.33 -6.70
N ARG A 160 1.08 -13.38 -6.19
CA ARG A 160 -0.12 -13.97 -6.80
C ARG A 160 -1.30 -12.98 -6.80
N ASN A 161 -1.57 -12.34 -5.67
CA ASN A 161 -2.60 -11.30 -5.56
C ASN A 161 -2.27 -10.10 -6.45
N ILE A 162 -1.00 -9.67 -6.49
CA ILE A 162 -0.54 -8.58 -7.35
C ILE A 162 -0.84 -8.89 -8.81
N ALA A 163 -0.44 -10.05 -9.32
CA ALA A 163 -0.73 -10.46 -10.69
C ALA A 163 -2.23 -10.53 -10.97
N TYR A 164 -2.99 -11.17 -10.06
CA TYR A 164 -4.43 -11.37 -10.21
C TYR A 164 -5.21 -10.05 -10.38
N TYR A 165 -4.92 -9.05 -9.54
CA TYR A 165 -5.62 -7.76 -9.58
C TYR A 165 -5.03 -6.76 -10.58
N ALA A 166 -3.73 -6.85 -10.90
CA ALA A 166 -3.13 -5.98 -11.92
C ALA A 166 -3.73 -6.20 -13.31
N ASP A 167 -4.13 -7.44 -13.63
CA ASP A 167 -4.77 -7.79 -14.90
C ASP A 167 -6.26 -7.46 -14.93
N ARG A 168 -6.88 -7.23 -13.77
CA ARG A 168 -8.30 -6.92 -13.59
C ARG A 168 -8.60 -5.46 -13.26
N SER A 169 -7.68 -4.55 -13.55
CA SER A 169 -7.86 -3.12 -13.28
C SER A 169 -7.99 -2.29 -14.56
N SER A 170 -9.01 -1.43 -14.59
CA SER A 170 -9.22 -0.44 -15.64
C SER A 170 -8.29 0.76 -15.52
N LYS A 171 -7.71 0.96 -14.33
CA LYS A 171 -6.85 2.10 -13.99
C LYS A 171 -7.58 3.44 -14.17
N GLY A 172 -8.86 3.45 -13.81
CA GLY A 172 -9.78 4.59 -13.91
C GLY A 172 -9.48 5.74 -12.95
N SER A 173 -8.54 5.57 -12.03
CA SER A 173 -8.08 6.59 -11.08
C SER A 173 -6.60 6.90 -11.27
N THR A 174 -6.21 8.17 -11.18
CA THR A 174 -4.81 8.61 -11.29
C THR A 174 -3.92 8.01 -10.20
N LEU A 175 -4.49 7.67 -9.04
CA LEU A 175 -3.77 7.01 -7.95
C LEU A 175 -3.36 5.56 -8.29
N SER A 176 -4.07 4.92 -9.23
CA SER A 176 -3.83 3.51 -9.59
C SER A 176 -2.40 3.27 -10.05
N GLN A 177 -1.83 4.22 -10.82
CA GLN A 177 -0.49 4.09 -11.38
C GLN A 177 0.59 4.13 -10.30
N ALA A 178 0.45 5.02 -9.31
CA ALA A 178 1.39 5.10 -8.20
C ALA A 178 1.39 3.80 -7.37
N VAL A 179 0.20 3.26 -7.07
CA VAL A 179 0.07 2.04 -6.28
C VAL A 179 0.53 0.80 -7.06
N LEU A 180 0.14 0.65 -8.33
CA LEU A 180 0.61 -0.43 -9.20
C LEU A 180 2.14 -0.39 -9.36
N GLY A 181 2.69 0.81 -9.58
CA GLY A 181 4.13 1.00 -9.65
C GLY A 181 4.83 0.59 -8.36
N TRP A 182 4.26 0.90 -7.20
CA TRP A 182 4.81 0.49 -5.91
C TRP A 182 4.76 -1.03 -5.71
N VAL A 183 3.59 -1.67 -5.88
CA VAL A 183 3.44 -3.11 -5.57
C VAL A 183 4.20 -3.99 -6.55
N LEU A 184 4.35 -3.57 -7.80
CA LEU A 184 5.14 -4.30 -8.78
C LEU A 184 6.64 -4.07 -8.63
N ALA A 185 7.09 -3.07 -7.86
CA ALA A 185 8.50 -2.70 -7.84
C ALA A 185 9.44 -3.82 -7.38
N ARG A 186 8.95 -4.78 -6.58
CA ARG A 186 9.73 -5.93 -6.11
C ARG A 186 9.64 -7.16 -7.02
N SER A 187 8.60 -7.28 -7.85
CA SER A 187 8.35 -8.44 -8.70
C SER A 187 8.58 -8.19 -10.20
N ASP A 188 8.29 -6.98 -10.67
CA ASP A 188 8.46 -6.52 -12.04
C ASP A 188 8.85 -5.04 -12.08
N ARG A 189 10.16 -4.80 -11.94
CA ARG A 189 10.74 -3.44 -11.88
C ARG A 189 10.47 -2.63 -13.14
N GLN A 190 10.46 -3.27 -14.29
CA GLN A 190 10.28 -2.59 -15.57
C GLN A 190 8.84 -2.05 -15.66
N ARG A 191 7.84 -2.90 -15.41
CA ARG A 191 6.44 -2.44 -15.34
C ARG A 191 6.23 -1.41 -14.25
N ALA A 192 6.90 -1.54 -13.11
CA ALA A 192 6.84 -0.54 -12.05
C ALA A 192 7.32 0.85 -12.52
N MET A 193 8.41 0.89 -13.29
CA MET A 193 8.93 2.14 -13.88
C MET A 193 7.99 2.70 -14.96
N ASP A 194 7.37 1.85 -15.78
CA ASP A 194 6.35 2.30 -16.74
C ASP A 194 5.17 2.99 -16.03
N PHE A 195 4.70 2.39 -14.92
CA PHE A 195 3.64 2.98 -14.10
C PHE A 195 4.07 4.27 -13.40
N PHE A 196 5.31 4.34 -12.92
CA PHE A 196 5.86 5.58 -12.39
C PHE A 196 5.86 6.71 -13.43
N VAL A 197 6.32 6.44 -14.66
CA VAL A 197 6.32 7.42 -15.76
C VAL A 197 4.89 7.85 -16.10
N GLN A 198 3.93 6.92 -16.15
CA GLN A 198 2.52 7.25 -16.35
C GLN A 198 1.95 8.14 -15.23
N SER A 199 2.35 7.89 -13.98
CA SER A 199 1.95 8.72 -12.85
C SER A 199 2.49 10.16 -12.97
N LEU A 200 3.76 10.33 -13.38
CA LEU A 200 4.36 11.65 -13.63
C LEU A 200 3.67 12.42 -14.77
N GLN A 201 3.17 11.71 -15.78
CA GLN A 201 2.54 12.30 -16.95
C GLN A 201 1.04 12.61 -16.76
N SER A 202 0.43 12.19 -15.65
CA SER A 202 -1.03 12.22 -15.46
C SER A 202 -1.64 13.59 -15.71
N ASP A 203 -1.09 14.64 -15.08
CA ASP A 203 -1.56 16.02 -15.28
C ASP A 203 -0.91 16.73 -16.47
N VAL A 204 0.35 16.40 -16.81
CA VAL A 204 1.07 17.07 -17.90
C VAL A 204 0.45 16.75 -19.26
N ASN A 205 0.00 15.52 -19.45
CA ASN A 205 -0.59 15.03 -20.69
C ASN A 205 -2.11 14.87 -20.61
N ASP A 206 -2.74 15.28 -19.50
CA ASP A 206 -4.18 15.11 -19.26
C ASP A 206 -4.65 13.67 -19.57
N VAL A 207 -3.99 12.69 -18.95
CA VAL A 207 -4.13 11.25 -19.30
C VAL A 207 -5.57 10.76 -19.10
N GLN A 208 -6.31 11.37 -18.16
CA GLN A 208 -7.72 11.07 -17.90
C GLN A 208 -8.70 11.90 -18.75
N GLN A 209 -8.20 12.71 -19.67
CA GLN A 209 -8.95 13.46 -20.68
C GLN A 209 -10.03 14.37 -20.09
N GLY A 210 -9.61 15.57 -19.65
CA GLY A 210 -10.47 16.67 -19.24
C GLY A 210 -10.52 16.91 -17.73
N THR A 211 -10.01 15.99 -16.91
CA THR A 211 -10.07 16.12 -15.45
C THR A 211 -8.99 17.06 -14.90
N THR A 212 -7.85 17.23 -15.58
CA THR A 212 -6.81 18.17 -15.12
C THR A 212 -7.30 19.63 -15.12
N ALA A 213 -8.25 19.98 -16.00
CA ALA A 213 -8.88 21.30 -16.00
C ALA A 213 -9.76 21.55 -14.76
N GLU A 214 -10.24 20.49 -14.11
CA GLU A 214 -11.03 20.53 -12.87
C GLU A 214 -10.13 20.65 -11.63
N GLY A 215 -8.86 20.25 -11.75
CA GLY A 215 -7.84 20.39 -10.72
C GLY A 215 -6.67 19.43 -10.94
N VAL A 216 -5.50 19.75 -10.38
CA VAL A 216 -4.34 18.84 -10.40
C VAL A 216 -4.56 17.65 -9.46
N HIS A 217 -4.05 16.49 -9.85
CA HIS A 217 -4.23 15.24 -9.12
C HIS A 217 -3.17 15.08 -8.01
N LEU A 218 -3.37 15.79 -6.90
CA LEU A 218 -2.43 15.82 -5.77
C LEU A 218 -2.07 14.41 -5.23
N GLY A 219 -3.01 13.47 -5.24
CA GLY A 219 -2.76 12.08 -4.83
C GLY A 219 -1.73 11.38 -5.71
N ALA A 220 -1.82 11.55 -7.04
CA ALA A 220 -0.85 10.99 -7.99
C ALA A 220 0.52 11.71 -7.90
N MET A 221 0.51 13.03 -7.70
CA MET A 221 1.76 13.80 -7.50
C MET A 221 2.51 13.36 -6.24
N ALA A 222 1.81 13.27 -5.11
CA ALA A 222 2.38 12.79 -3.85
C ALA A 222 2.83 11.33 -3.97
N GLY A 223 2.00 10.47 -4.59
CA GLY A 223 2.31 9.07 -4.86
C GLY A 223 3.56 8.87 -5.72
N SER A 224 3.83 9.76 -6.68
CA SER A 224 5.03 9.72 -7.51
C SER A 224 6.31 9.97 -6.70
N ILE A 225 6.27 10.97 -5.81
CA ILE A 225 7.39 11.27 -4.90
C ILE A 225 7.61 10.10 -3.95
N ASP A 226 6.52 9.59 -3.39
CA ASP A 226 6.51 8.49 -2.45
C ASP A 226 7.09 7.19 -3.06
N LEU A 227 6.67 6.83 -4.28
CA LEU A 227 7.19 5.69 -5.02
C LEU A 227 8.71 5.80 -5.12
N MET A 228 9.24 6.95 -5.57
CA MET A 228 10.68 7.13 -5.67
C MET A 228 11.40 6.98 -4.32
N GLN A 229 10.84 7.53 -3.25
CA GLN A 229 11.43 7.45 -1.92
C GLN A 229 11.36 6.01 -1.38
N ARG A 230 10.17 5.44 -1.20
CA ARG A 230 9.96 4.16 -0.52
C ARG A 230 10.43 2.97 -1.35
N VAL A 231 10.19 2.94 -2.66
CA VAL A 231 10.65 1.82 -3.51
C VAL A 231 12.17 1.81 -3.61
N SER A 232 12.79 2.96 -3.90
CA SER A 232 14.24 2.97 -4.15
C SER A 232 15.05 2.76 -2.88
N THR A 233 14.60 3.29 -1.75
CA THR A 233 15.35 3.16 -0.48
C THR A 233 14.91 1.94 0.35
N GLY A 234 13.72 1.40 0.10
CA GLY A 234 13.08 0.43 0.99
C GLY A 234 12.93 0.96 2.42
N ILE A 235 12.70 2.27 2.58
CA ILE A 235 12.67 2.90 3.90
C ILE A 235 11.41 2.53 4.68
N GLU A 236 11.59 2.05 5.91
CA GLU A 236 10.50 1.71 6.82
C GLU A 236 10.90 2.01 8.27
N ALA A 237 10.00 2.58 9.06
CA ALA A 237 10.19 2.73 10.50
C ALA A 237 9.49 1.59 11.24
N ARG A 238 10.25 0.69 11.86
CA ARG A 238 9.72 -0.50 12.53
C ARG A 238 10.49 -0.84 13.80
N GLY A 239 9.77 -1.00 14.91
CA GLY A 239 10.34 -1.40 16.20
C GLY A 239 11.50 -0.51 16.65
N ASP A 240 11.33 0.82 16.58
CA ASP A 240 12.35 1.81 16.95
C ASP A 240 13.62 1.84 16.07
N VAL A 241 13.61 1.12 14.94
CA VAL A 241 14.68 1.06 13.96
C VAL A 241 14.22 1.67 12.63
N LEU A 242 15.10 2.42 11.97
CA LEU A 242 14.89 2.87 10.60
C LEU A 242 15.53 1.87 9.63
N HIS A 243 14.71 1.10 8.94
CA HIS A 243 15.13 0.07 7.99
C HIS A 243 15.33 0.66 6.61
N PHE A 244 16.28 0.09 5.88
CA PHE A 244 16.59 0.37 4.49
C PHE A 244 16.82 -0.97 3.76
N ALA A 245 16.10 -1.15 2.66
CA ALA A 245 16.31 -2.22 1.68
C ALA A 245 16.55 -1.60 0.29
N PRO A 246 17.71 -0.95 0.09
CA PRO A 246 17.91 -0.03 -1.03
C PRO A 246 18.07 -0.76 -2.35
N GLU A 247 17.36 -0.30 -3.37
CA GLU A 247 17.46 -0.82 -4.72
C GLU A 247 17.11 0.29 -5.73
N LEU A 248 18.13 0.91 -6.33
CA LEU A 248 17.92 2.00 -7.27
C LEU A 248 17.46 1.48 -8.64
N PRO A 249 16.43 2.07 -9.29
CA PRO A 249 16.03 1.70 -10.66
C PRO A 249 17.18 1.77 -11.66
N GLN A 250 17.13 0.94 -12.72
CA GLN A 250 18.23 0.88 -13.70
C GLN A 250 18.34 2.13 -14.57
N GLU A 251 17.33 2.96 -14.59
CA GLU A 251 17.27 4.20 -15.34
C GLU A 251 17.92 5.36 -14.57
N LEU A 252 18.19 5.17 -13.27
CA LEU A 252 18.74 6.20 -12.39
C LEU A 252 20.19 5.91 -12.00
N GLU A 253 21.02 6.94 -12.03
CA GLU A 253 22.41 6.85 -11.54
C GLU A 253 22.50 7.11 -10.03
N ARG A 254 21.63 7.98 -9.54
CA ARG A 254 21.63 8.45 -8.14
C ARG A 254 20.27 8.99 -7.72
N LEU A 255 19.93 8.79 -6.45
CA LEU A 255 18.83 9.45 -5.77
C LEU A 255 19.36 10.14 -4.51
N ASP A 256 19.17 11.46 -4.42
CA ASP A 256 19.44 12.25 -3.20
C ASP A 256 18.10 12.68 -2.59
N LEU A 257 17.92 12.46 -1.28
CA LEU A 257 16.74 12.94 -0.56
C LEU A 257 17.07 13.22 0.91
N SER A 258 16.26 14.07 1.55
CA SER A 258 16.40 14.40 2.97
C SER A 258 15.14 13.98 3.73
N ILE A 259 15.33 13.35 4.89
CA ILE A 259 14.23 12.93 5.78
C ILE A 259 14.45 13.45 7.20
N ARG A 260 13.37 13.42 7.99
CA ARG A 260 13.44 13.60 9.44
C ARG A 260 13.00 12.34 10.16
N TYR A 261 13.81 11.87 11.10
CA TYR A 261 13.51 10.68 11.89
C TYR A 261 14.03 10.84 13.32
N ARG A 262 13.13 10.77 14.31
CA ARG A 262 13.47 10.85 15.76
C ARG A 262 14.41 11.99 16.13
N GLY A 263 14.15 13.18 15.59
CA GLY A 263 14.96 14.38 15.84
C GLY A 263 16.22 14.52 14.97
N HIS A 264 16.54 13.53 14.13
CA HIS A 264 17.60 13.63 13.12
C HIS A 264 17.08 14.16 11.80
N SER A 265 17.78 15.11 11.19
CA SER A 265 17.70 15.48 9.78
C SER A 265 18.77 14.71 9.01
N LEU A 266 18.34 13.68 8.27
CA LEU A 266 19.23 12.78 7.54
C LEU A 266 19.22 13.13 6.05
N ASP A 267 20.41 13.30 5.47
CA ASP A 267 20.61 13.36 4.03
C ASP A 267 21.02 11.96 3.53
N LEU A 268 20.19 11.40 2.66
CA LEU A 268 20.42 10.12 2.02
C LEU A 268 20.92 10.35 0.60
N ARG A 269 21.96 9.63 0.23
CA ARG A 269 22.43 9.50 -1.14
C ARG A 269 22.52 8.03 -1.49
N LEU A 270 21.66 7.60 -2.40
CA LEU A 270 21.62 6.26 -2.93
C LEU A 270 22.23 6.24 -4.33
N THR A 271 23.20 5.36 -4.56
CA THR A 271 23.68 4.94 -5.88
C THR A 271 23.51 3.43 -6.01
N ARG A 272 23.90 2.85 -7.14
CA ARG A 272 23.88 1.38 -7.33
C ARG A 272 24.74 0.63 -6.31
N ASP A 273 25.85 1.22 -5.90
CA ASP A 273 26.87 0.53 -5.12
C ASP A 273 26.86 0.90 -3.63
N ALA A 274 26.10 1.95 -3.25
CA ALA A 274 26.15 2.47 -1.89
C ALA A 274 24.91 3.26 -1.48
N LEU A 275 24.54 3.12 -0.20
CA LEU A 275 23.72 4.06 0.53
C LEU A 275 24.62 4.88 1.47
N ARG A 276 24.67 6.20 1.27
CA ARG A 276 25.28 7.14 2.22
C ARG A 276 24.20 7.81 3.05
N VAL A 277 24.37 7.77 4.37
CA VAL A 277 23.51 8.44 5.35
C VAL A 277 24.34 9.50 6.08
N ARG A 278 23.95 10.76 5.99
CA ARG A 278 24.60 11.87 6.70
C ARG A 278 23.61 12.54 7.66
N GLY A 279 23.97 12.62 8.93
CA GLY A 279 23.24 13.41 9.91
C GLY A 279 23.67 14.87 9.83
N ARG A 280 22.71 15.80 9.83
CA ARG A 280 22.98 17.24 9.87
C ARG A 280 22.98 17.84 11.27
N ASP A 281 22.21 17.24 12.18
CA ASP A 281 22.07 17.71 13.56
C ASP A 281 23.13 17.05 14.44
N ASP A 282 23.71 17.79 15.38
CA ASP A 282 24.81 17.32 16.26
C ASP A 282 24.34 16.91 17.67
N ALA A 283 23.04 17.00 17.96
CA ALA A 283 22.50 16.87 19.33
C ALA A 283 21.36 15.87 19.49
N ALA A 284 20.97 15.15 18.44
CA ALA A 284 19.92 14.12 18.54
C ALA A 284 20.48 12.84 19.20
N PRO A 285 19.71 12.14 20.08
CA PRO A 285 20.11 10.86 20.64
C PRO A 285 20.43 9.81 19.55
N PRO A 286 21.34 8.85 19.78
CA PRO A 286 21.61 7.80 18.81
C PRO A 286 20.34 7.05 18.37
N ILE A 287 20.29 6.68 17.10
CA ILE A 287 19.21 5.89 16.51
C ILE A 287 19.76 4.59 15.93
N SER A 288 18.90 3.59 15.78
CA SER A 288 19.25 2.34 15.09
C SER A 288 18.86 2.42 13.62
N LEU A 289 19.80 2.10 12.74
CA LEU A 289 19.58 1.93 11.30
C LEU A 289 19.74 0.45 10.95
N CYS A 290 18.79 -0.13 10.21
CA CYS A 290 18.95 -1.46 9.64
C CYS A 290 19.21 -1.32 8.14
N VAL A 291 20.30 -1.90 7.63
CA VAL A 291 20.63 -1.93 6.20
C VAL A 291 20.99 -3.37 5.81
N GLU A 292 20.28 -3.93 4.83
CA GLU A 292 20.43 -5.34 4.39
C GLU A 292 20.43 -6.34 5.59
N ASP A 293 19.45 -6.20 6.49
CA ASP A 293 19.27 -6.99 7.72
C ASP A 293 20.31 -6.79 8.84
N ASN A 294 21.25 -5.84 8.69
CA ASN A 294 22.25 -5.53 9.72
C ASN A 294 21.89 -4.26 10.47
N ILE A 295 21.85 -4.31 11.79
CA ILE A 295 21.56 -3.16 12.65
C ILE A 295 22.86 -2.43 13.01
N TYR A 296 22.83 -1.11 12.86
CA TYR A 296 23.92 -0.20 13.17
C TYR A 296 23.41 0.92 14.07
N GLU A 297 24.18 1.25 15.09
CA GLU A 297 23.97 2.50 15.81
C GLU A 297 24.48 3.68 14.97
N PHE A 298 23.63 4.69 14.82
CA PHE A 298 23.91 5.93 14.12
C PHE A 298 23.89 7.10 15.09
N VAL A 299 25.03 7.80 15.14
CA VAL A 299 25.24 8.98 15.99
C VAL A 299 25.01 10.24 15.16
N SER A 300 24.37 11.23 15.77
CA SER A 300 24.15 12.57 15.22
C SER A 300 25.45 13.22 14.71
N GLY A 301 25.36 14.05 13.67
CA GLY A 301 26.50 14.72 13.03
C GLY A 301 27.43 13.81 12.22
N THR A 302 27.24 12.48 12.25
CA THR A 302 28.12 11.54 11.53
C THR A 302 27.68 11.27 10.09
N THR A 303 28.62 10.74 9.29
CA THR A 303 28.32 10.15 7.98
C THR A 303 28.65 8.67 8.01
N ARG A 304 27.71 7.83 7.59
CA ARG A 304 27.90 6.40 7.34
C ARG A 304 27.72 6.11 5.85
N VAL A 305 28.52 5.18 5.33
CA VAL A 305 28.41 4.69 3.94
C VAL A 305 28.31 3.18 4.01
N PHE A 306 27.20 2.66 3.51
CA PHE A 306 26.91 1.23 3.41
C PHE A 306 27.14 0.83 1.96
N ARG A 307 28.03 -0.15 1.72
CA ARG A 307 28.23 -0.74 0.39
C ARG A 307 27.11 -1.74 0.15
N LEU A 308 26.44 -1.63 -1.00
CA LEU A 308 25.34 -2.52 -1.36
C LEU A 308 25.91 -3.73 -2.10
N SER A 309 25.48 -4.91 -1.69
CA SER A 309 25.78 -6.11 -2.45
C SER A 309 24.89 -6.09 -3.69
N GLY A 310 25.45 -5.95 -4.90
CA GLY A 310 24.67 -5.84 -6.14
C GLY A 310 23.79 -7.06 -6.48
N GLU A 311 23.68 -8.03 -5.58
CA GLU A 311 22.74 -9.13 -5.64
C GLU A 311 21.40 -8.66 -5.07
N ALA A 312 20.42 -8.45 -5.95
CA ALA A 312 19.04 -8.28 -5.56
C ALA A 312 18.60 -9.55 -4.79
N LYS A 313 18.67 -9.51 -3.46
CA LYS A 313 18.03 -10.51 -2.63
C LYS A 313 16.54 -10.28 -2.80
N GLY A 314 15.93 -10.98 -3.76
CA GLY A 314 14.49 -11.12 -3.89
C GLY A 314 13.95 -11.64 -2.57
N ARG A 315 13.56 -10.71 -1.70
CA ARG A 315 12.95 -10.99 -0.41
C ARG A 315 11.65 -10.23 -0.41
N PHE A 316 10.56 -10.99 -0.46
CA PHE A 316 9.21 -10.55 -0.13
C PHE A 316 9.14 -10.24 1.38
N ARG A 317 9.91 -9.26 1.85
CA ARG A 317 9.84 -8.71 3.21
C ARG A 317 9.33 -7.29 3.16
#